data_AF-A0AAN7TYG5-F1
#
_entry.id   AF-A0AAN7TYG5-F1
#
_cell.length_a   1.000
_cell.length_b   1.000
_cell.length_c   1.000
_cell.angle_alpha   90.00
_cell.angle_beta   90.00
_cell.angle_gamma   90.00
#
_symmetry.space_group_name_H-M   'P 1'
#
loop_
_entity.id
_entity.type
_entity.pdbx_description
1 polymer ?
#
loop_
_entity_poly.entity_id
_entity_poly.type
_entity_poly.pdbx_seq_one_letter_code
_entity_poly.pdbx_strand_id
1 'polypeptide(L)'
;MTSIPGEKQAWLFKDTNFGETNYKYLLKAPTRYSNQAGELRSLRVGSDCKVNIWTDSGNLVTLKTGEYPDLFNNSVPNIKIIQPLEDRFKFSIDIKFNHTIQGKPADNYDLTIKPLQFENTVIKSGSPDYMGVQIPELTPPDSLIVSQVSVREAPWPHQIVANGSIYFKYNPSNNTITYEKTEGWPINMDIVQNDTTGFTITLKGV
;
A
#
# COMPACT_ATOMS: atom_id res chain seq x y z
N MET A 1 19.74 -25.49 -5.81
CA MET A 1 18.58 -25.24 -4.94
C MET A 1 17.98 -23.91 -5.35
N THR A 2 16.82 -23.91 -6.01
CA THR A 2 16.07 -22.68 -6.30
C THR A 2 15.54 -22.13 -4.98
N SER A 3 16.06 -20.98 -4.58
CA SER A 3 15.61 -20.32 -3.36
C SER A 3 14.18 -19.78 -3.58
N ILE A 4 13.33 -20.00 -2.58
CA ILE A 4 11.94 -19.52 -2.54
C ILE A 4 11.84 -18.29 -1.63
N PRO A 5 10.99 -17.30 -1.94
CA PRO A 5 10.69 -16.20 -1.03
C PRO A 5 10.22 -16.70 0.34
N GLY A 6 10.45 -15.90 1.39
CA GLY A 6 9.78 -16.12 2.67
C GLY A 6 8.25 -16.07 2.50
N GLU A 7 7.51 -16.65 3.44
CA GLU A 7 6.06 -16.89 3.30
C GLU A 7 5.27 -15.63 2.88
N LYS A 8 5.56 -14.48 3.50
CA LYS A 8 4.90 -13.19 3.24
C LYS A 8 5.69 -12.26 2.31
N GLN A 9 6.47 -12.85 1.41
CA GLN A 9 7.38 -12.13 0.53
C GLN A 9 7.14 -12.47 -0.93
N ALA A 10 7.59 -11.59 -1.80
CA ALA A 10 7.69 -11.85 -3.22
C ALA A 10 9.05 -11.35 -3.72
N TRP A 11 9.61 -12.03 -4.72
CA TRP A 11 10.87 -11.63 -5.34
C TRP A 11 10.62 -11.28 -6.79
N LEU A 12 11.00 -10.06 -7.16
CA LEU A 12 10.93 -9.56 -8.51
C LEU A 12 12.28 -9.64 -9.20
N PHE A 13 12.26 -9.96 -10.49
CA PHE A 13 13.44 -10.05 -11.33
C PHE A 13 13.24 -9.27 -12.64
N LYS A 14 14.33 -8.68 -13.13
CA LYS A 14 14.36 -7.95 -14.41
C LYS A 14 14.51 -8.87 -15.63
N ASP A 15 14.79 -10.15 -15.42
CA ASP A 15 14.90 -11.15 -16.49
C ASP A 15 13.75 -12.15 -16.43
N THR A 16 13.39 -12.71 -17.59
CA THR A 16 12.54 -13.91 -17.66
C THR A 16 13.27 -15.12 -17.06
N ASN A 17 12.53 -16.15 -16.66
CA ASN A 17 13.06 -17.39 -16.09
C ASN A 17 13.98 -17.18 -14.88
N PHE A 18 13.76 -16.09 -14.12
CA PHE A 18 14.53 -15.76 -12.92
C PHE A 18 16.04 -15.63 -13.19
N GLY A 19 16.41 -15.05 -14.34
CA GLY A 19 17.78 -14.90 -14.81
C GLY A 19 18.78 -14.36 -13.78
N GLU A 20 20.06 -14.67 -13.99
CA GLU A 20 21.15 -14.48 -13.01
C GLU A 20 21.65 -13.04 -12.87
N THR A 21 21.10 -12.06 -13.61
CA THR A 21 21.44 -10.67 -13.33
C THR A 21 20.90 -10.35 -11.93
N ASN A 22 21.80 -10.09 -10.99
CA ASN A 22 21.59 -10.08 -9.53
C ASN A 22 20.55 -9.07 -8.98
N TYR A 23 19.65 -8.53 -9.80
CA TYR A 23 18.59 -7.62 -9.40
C TYR A 23 17.36 -8.38 -8.93
N LYS A 24 17.43 -8.81 -7.68
CA LYS A 24 16.31 -9.33 -6.91
C LYS A 24 15.77 -8.23 -6.00
N TYR A 25 14.55 -7.79 -6.26
CA TYR A 25 13.85 -6.89 -5.34
C TYR A 25 12.99 -7.71 -4.39
N LEU A 26 13.23 -7.52 -3.09
CA LEU A 26 12.39 -8.07 -2.05
C LEU A 26 11.13 -7.20 -1.90
N LEU A 27 9.99 -7.76 -2.28
CA LEU A 27 8.68 -7.24 -1.96
C LEU A 27 8.24 -7.77 -0.61
N LYS A 28 7.86 -6.87 0.29
CA LYS A 28 7.33 -7.24 1.61
C LYS A 28 5.97 -6.58 1.81
N ALA A 29 4.95 -7.38 2.09
CA ALA A 29 3.68 -6.82 2.54
C ALA A 29 3.90 -5.94 3.80
N PRO A 30 3.26 -4.76 3.91
CA PRO A 30 2.28 -4.17 3.01
C PRO A 30 2.83 -2.99 2.18
N THR A 31 4.05 -3.02 1.64
CA THR A 31 4.59 -1.87 0.88
C THR A 31 4.12 -1.85 -0.58
N ARG A 32 4.05 -0.66 -1.18
CA ARG A 32 3.73 -0.46 -2.60
C ARG A 32 4.97 -0.09 -3.40
N TYR A 33 5.07 -0.58 -4.64
CA TYR A 33 6.18 -0.31 -5.56
C TYR A 33 5.66 0.22 -6.91
N SER A 34 6.08 1.42 -7.30
CA SER A 34 5.69 2.06 -8.58
C SER A 34 6.84 2.36 -9.54
N ASN A 35 8.05 2.62 -9.03
CA ASN A 35 9.11 3.28 -9.82
C ASN A 35 10.01 2.29 -10.60
N GLN A 36 9.80 0.98 -10.42
CA GLN A 36 10.59 -0.09 -11.04
C GLN A 36 9.72 -1.12 -11.76
N ALA A 37 8.42 -0.83 -11.88
CA ALA A 37 7.41 -1.77 -12.35
C ALA A 37 7.58 -2.17 -13.82
N GLY A 38 7.93 -1.23 -14.71
CA GLY A 38 8.04 -1.48 -16.16
C GLY A 38 9.23 -2.35 -16.60
N GLU A 39 10.26 -2.51 -15.77
CA GLU A 39 11.46 -3.30 -16.09
C GLU A 39 11.34 -4.78 -15.70
N LEU A 40 10.22 -5.17 -15.10
CA LEU A 40 10.07 -6.49 -14.51
C LEU A 40 9.71 -7.51 -15.55
N ARG A 41 10.25 -8.73 -15.41
CA ARG A 41 10.04 -9.81 -16.38
C ARG A 41 9.61 -11.12 -15.73
N SER A 42 9.99 -11.38 -14.48
CA SER A 42 9.55 -12.57 -13.75
C SER A 42 9.36 -12.31 -12.25
N LEU A 43 8.58 -13.18 -11.59
CA LEU A 43 8.17 -13.04 -10.20
C LEU A 43 8.12 -14.40 -9.51
N ARG A 44 8.60 -14.48 -8.26
CA ARG A 44 8.29 -15.58 -7.32
C ARG A 44 7.47 -15.05 -6.16
N VAL A 45 6.41 -15.76 -5.79
CA VAL A 45 5.50 -15.38 -4.69
C VAL A 45 5.54 -16.46 -3.61
N GLY A 46 5.81 -16.05 -2.37
CA GLY A 46 5.81 -16.92 -1.19
C GLY A 46 4.42 -17.46 -0.84
N SER A 47 4.37 -18.46 0.05
CA SER A 47 3.19 -19.28 0.33
C SER A 47 2.01 -18.57 0.99
N ASP A 48 2.24 -17.49 1.74
CA ASP A 48 1.23 -16.68 2.43
C ASP A 48 1.20 -15.26 1.87
N CYS A 49 1.43 -15.15 0.57
CA CYS A 49 1.53 -13.89 -0.15
C CYS A 49 0.79 -13.99 -1.48
N LYS A 50 0.20 -12.87 -1.90
CA LYS A 50 -0.19 -12.65 -3.28
C LYS A 50 0.26 -11.27 -3.71
N VAL A 51 0.36 -11.06 -5.01
CA VAL A 51 0.79 -9.80 -5.59
C VAL A 51 -0.31 -9.28 -6.48
N ASN A 52 -0.86 -8.12 -6.11
CA ASN A 52 -1.73 -7.35 -6.96
C ASN A 52 -0.86 -6.48 -7.88
N ILE A 53 -1.07 -6.60 -9.18
CA ILE A 53 -0.38 -5.84 -10.22
C ILE A 53 -1.39 -5.01 -10.99
N TRP A 54 -1.19 -3.70 -11.00
CA TRP A 54 -1.95 -2.79 -11.82
C TRP A 54 -1.18 -2.44 -13.09
N THR A 55 -1.84 -2.52 -14.22
CA THR A 55 -1.29 -2.08 -15.51
C THR A 55 -1.57 -0.58 -15.74
N ASP A 56 -0.88 0.02 -16.70
CA ASP A 56 -1.13 1.41 -17.12
C ASP A 56 -2.56 1.63 -17.66
N SER A 57 -3.19 0.58 -18.17
CA SER A 57 -4.60 0.60 -18.61
C SER A 57 -5.60 0.52 -17.45
N GLY A 58 -5.13 0.43 -16.19
CA GLY A 58 -5.98 0.34 -15.01
C GLY A 58 -6.53 -1.07 -14.74
N ASN A 59 -6.02 -2.10 -15.42
CA ASN A 59 -6.43 -3.48 -15.14
C ASN A 59 -5.67 -4.02 -13.93
N LEU A 60 -6.36 -4.79 -13.09
CA LEU A 60 -5.78 -5.49 -11.96
C LEU A 60 -5.56 -6.97 -12.32
N VAL A 61 -4.34 -7.45 -12.12
CA VAL A 61 -3.99 -8.88 -12.17
C VAL A 61 -3.51 -9.30 -10.77
N THR A 62 -4.09 -10.38 -10.24
CA THR A 62 -3.66 -10.95 -8.96
C THR A 62 -2.91 -12.24 -9.20
N LEU A 63 -1.64 -12.27 -8.79
CA LEU A 63 -0.78 -13.45 -8.85
C LEU A 63 -0.64 -14.05 -7.44
N LYS A 64 -1.08 -15.29 -7.26
CA LYS A 64 -0.97 -16.02 -5.99
C LYS A 64 0.42 -16.63 -5.81
N THR A 65 0.64 -17.35 -4.71
CA THR A 65 1.80 -18.23 -4.50
C THR A 65 2.20 -18.98 -5.77
N GLY A 66 3.48 -18.93 -6.12
CA GLY A 66 4.00 -19.65 -7.28
C GLY A 66 5.17 -18.96 -7.96
N GLU A 67 5.53 -19.52 -9.11
CA GLU A 67 6.60 -19.05 -9.97
C GLU A 67 6.02 -18.55 -11.29
N TYR A 68 6.35 -17.32 -11.65
CA TYR A 68 5.93 -16.65 -12.87
C TYR A 68 7.18 -16.31 -13.68
N PRO A 69 7.71 -17.25 -14.47
CA PRO A 69 8.97 -17.07 -15.20
C PRO A 69 8.87 -16.00 -16.29
N ASP A 70 7.67 -15.63 -16.72
CA ASP A 70 7.47 -14.59 -17.72
C ASP A 70 6.15 -13.84 -17.46
N LEU A 71 6.22 -12.63 -16.94
CA LEU A 71 5.05 -11.81 -16.65
C LEU A 71 4.33 -11.32 -17.92
N PHE A 72 5.04 -11.15 -19.05
CA PHE A 72 4.46 -10.68 -20.29
C PHE A 72 3.62 -11.76 -20.96
N ASN A 73 4.16 -12.98 -21.04
CA ASN A 73 3.40 -14.13 -21.53
C ASN A 73 2.24 -14.51 -20.60
N ASN A 74 2.30 -14.11 -19.33
CA ASN A 74 1.19 -14.24 -18.38
C ASN A 74 0.20 -13.05 -18.43
N SER A 75 0.14 -12.30 -19.54
CA SER A 75 -0.84 -11.23 -19.80
C SER A 75 -0.75 -10.03 -18.84
N VAL A 76 0.45 -9.70 -18.35
CA VAL A 76 0.67 -8.51 -17.51
C VAL A 76 1.54 -7.46 -18.23
N PRO A 77 1.06 -6.86 -19.33
CA PRO A 77 1.83 -5.81 -20.01
C PRO A 77 1.77 -4.48 -19.23
N ASN A 78 2.83 -3.68 -19.34
CA ASN A 78 2.86 -2.29 -18.86
C ASN A 78 2.50 -2.14 -17.38
N ILE A 79 3.27 -2.79 -16.51
CA ILE A 79 3.09 -2.80 -15.06
C ILE A 79 3.34 -1.39 -14.49
N LYS A 80 2.37 -0.87 -13.73
CA LYS A 80 2.38 0.46 -13.10
C LYS A 80 2.53 0.41 -11.59
N ILE A 81 1.78 -0.47 -10.93
CA ILE A 81 1.79 -0.61 -9.46
C ILE A 81 1.92 -2.08 -9.10
N ILE A 82 2.74 -2.38 -8.11
CA ILE A 82 2.89 -3.71 -7.53
C ILE A 82 2.67 -3.61 -6.04
N GLN A 83 1.81 -4.48 -5.56
CA GLN A 83 1.32 -4.45 -4.20
C GLN A 83 1.31 -5.88 -3.62
N PRO A 84 2.40 -6.30 -2.94
CA PRO A 84 2.38 -7.52 -2.12
C PRO A 84 1.34 -7.42 -1.00
N LEU A 85 0.54 -8.47 -0.86
CA LEU A 85 -0.51 -8.64 0.12
C LEU A 85 -0.33 -9.98 0.85
N GLU A 86 -0.67 -10.06 2.13
CA GLU A 86 -0.91 -11.39 2.71
C GLU A 86 -2.15 -12.00 2.03
N ASP A 87 -2.18 -13.33 1.84
CA ASP A 87 -3.19 -13.98 0.99
C ASP A 87 -4.64 -13.71 1.48
N ARG A 88 -4.82 -13.58 2.79
CA ARG A 88 -6.11 -13.27 3.44
C ARG A 88 -6.70 -11.89 3.13
N PHE A 89 -5.91 -10.94 2.64
CA PHE A 89 -6.39 -9.57 2.39
C PHE A 89 -6.81 -9.38 0.94
N LYS A 90 -7.92 -8.70 0.66
CA LYS A 90 -8.43 -8.49 -0.70
C LYS A 90 -7.67 -7.36 -1.42
N PHE A 91 -7.46 -6.25 -0.72
CA PHE A 91 -6.81 -5.05 -1.27
C PHE A 91 -6.01 -4.30 -0.19
N SER A 92 -5.31 -3.25 -0.59
CA SER A 92 -4.59 -2.34 0.30
C SER A 92 -5.00 -0.91 -0.04
N ILE A 93 -5.12 -0.09 1.00
CA ILE A 93 -5.19 1.37 0.88
C ILE A 93 -3.77 1.86 1.12
N ASP A 94 -3.10 2.33 0.07
CA ASP A 94 -1.69 2.71 0.14
C ASP A 94 -1.58 4.17 0.59
N ILE A 95 -0.99 4.39 1.75
CA ILE A 95 -0.93 5.72 2.37
C ILE A 95 0.51 6.22 2.42
N LYS A 96 0.72 7.46 1.96
CA LYS A 96 1.90 8.26 2.26
C LYS A 96 1.52 9.35 3.25
N PHE A 97 2.39 9.62 4.23
CA PHE A 97 2.15 10.64 5.25
C PHE A 97 3.24 11.72 5.23
N ASN A 98 2.83 12.98 5.21
CA ASN A 98 3.71 14.14 5.27
C ASN A 98 3.16 15.20 6.25
N HIS A 99 3.95 16.22 6.56
CA HIS A 99 3.45 17.43 7.20
C HIS A 99 4.07 18.68 6.56
N THR A 100 3.44 19.83 6.76
CA THR A 100 3.93 21.14 6.28
C THR A 100 4.22 22.13 7.41
N ILE A 101 4.30 21.64 8.65
CA ILE A 101 4.54 22.47 9.84
C ILE A 101 5.96 23.04 9.81
N GLN A 102 6.06 24.37 9.82
CA GLN A 102 7.32 25.09 9.74
C GLN A 102 8.22 24.79 10.96
N GLY A 103 9.53 24.63 10.70
CA GLY A 103 10.53 24.42 11.74
C GLY A 103 10.54 23.01 12.36
N LYS A 104 9.71 22.09 11.85
CA LYS A 104 9.72 20.69 12.28
C LYS A 104 10.43 19.81 11.24
N PRO A 105 11.28 18.85 11.66
CA PRO A 105 11.86 17.85 10.76
C PRO A 105 10.78 17.04 10.04
N ALA A 106 11.03 16.61 8.80
CA ALA A 106 10.03 15.92 7.96
C ALA A 106 9.47 14.61 8.56
N ASP A 107 10.17 14.05 9.54
CA ASP A 107 9.88 12.78 10.19
C ASP A 107 9.40 12.94 11.64
N ASN A 108 9.00 14.16 12.02
CA ASN A 108 8.65 14.55 13.38
C ASN A 108 7.27 14.03 13.85
N TYR A 109 6.48 13.45 12.95
CA TYR A 109 5.13 12.96 13.25
C TYR A 109 4.92 11.54 12.74
N ASP A 110 4.10 10.78 13.46
CA ASP A 110 3.61 9.47 13.03
C ASP A 110 2.10 9.52 12.83
N LEU A 111 1.64 9.06 11.67
CA LEU A 111 0.23 8.75 11.43
C LEU A 111 -0.03 7.30 11.84
N THR A 112 -0.98 7.08 12.74
CA THR A 112 -1.59 5.77 12.96
C THR A 112 -2.93 5.73 12.27
N ILE A 113 -3.12 4.75 11.40
CA ILE A 113 -4.41 4.45 10.78
C ILE A 113 -4.88 3.06 11.22
N LYS A 114 -6.12 2.98 11.71
CA LYS A 114 -6.72 1.75 12.21
C LYS A 114 -8.12 1.57 11.60
N PRO A 115 -8.24 0.76 10.55
CA PRO A 115 -9.55 0.32 10.07
C PRO A 115 -10.33 -0.40 11.17
N LEU A 116 -11.65 -0.23 11.19
CA LEU A 116 -12.52 -0.91 12.15
C LEU A 116 -12.29 -2.43 12.09
N GLN A 117 -12.05 -3.05 13.26
CA GLN A 117 -11.78 -4.48 13.43
C GLN A 117 -10.46 -5.01 12.86
N PHE A 118 -9.58 -4.15 12.34
CA PHE A 118 -8.27 -4.55 11.81
C PHE A 118 -7.10 -3.92 12.56
N GLU A 119 -5.91 -4.46 12.31
CA GLU A 119 -4.67 -4.01 12.95
C GLU A 119 -4.32 -2.57 12.56
N ASN A 120 -3.58 -1.91 13.45
CA ASN A 120 -3.08 -0.58 13.18
C ASN A 120 -1.90 -0.60 12.20
N THR A 121 -1.80 0.45 11.40
CA THR A 121 -0.62 0.73 10.57
C THR A 121 -0.04 2.06 11.02
N VAL A 122 1.25 2.08 11.36
CA VAL A 122 1.99 3.29 11.73
C VAL A 122 2.84 3.73 10.55
N ILE A 123 2.68 4.98 10.15
CA ILE A 123 3.30 5.58 8.97
C ILE A 123 4.04 6.81 9.40
N LYS A 124 5.37 6.75 9.33
CA LYS A 124 6.24 7.88 9.67
C LYS A 124 6.10 8.98 8.62
N SER A 125 6.01 10.22 9.07
CA SER A 125 6.04 11.37 8.16
C SER A 125 7.34 11.43 7.37
N GLY A 126 7.27 11.95 6.15
CA GLY A 126 8.45 12.13 5.30
C GLY A 126 9.01 10.83 4.71
N SER A 127 8.38 9.68 4.97
CA SER A 127 8.71 8.42 4.30
C SER A 127 8.55 8.59 2.77
N PRO A 128 9.55 8.23 1.96
CA PRO A 128 9.42 8.30 0.50
C PRO A 128 8.36 7.31 -0.01
N ASP A 129 8.22 6.17 0.68
CA ASP A 129 7.41 5.03 0.27
C ASP A 129 5.99 5.07 0.85
N TYR A 130 5.06 4.51 0.09
CA TYR A 130 3.71 4.23 0.54
C TYR A 130 3.69 3.02 1.47
N MET A 131 2.91 3.12 2.54
CA MET A 131 2.59 2.03 3.44
C MET A 131 1.15 1.58 3.24
N GLY A 132 0.96 0.30 2.98
CA GLY A 132 -0.34 -0.29 2.73
C GLY A 132 -1.10 -0.62 4.00
N VAL A 133 -2.37 -0.25 4.02
CA VAL A 133 -3.35 -0.68 5.02
C VAL A 133 -4.18 -1.79 4.39
N GLN A 134 -3.90 -3.03 4.77
CA GLN A 134 -4.49 -4.21 4.12
C GLN A 134 -5.88 -4.50 4.66
N ILE A 135 -6.84 -4.66 3.74
CA ILE A 135 -8.26 -4.86 4.06
C ILE A 135 -8.71 -6.22 3.49
N PRO A 136 -9.38 -7.07 4.28
CA PRO A 136 -9.92 -8.33 3.78
C PRO A 136 -11.10 -8.08 2.85
N GLU A 137 -11.60 -9.15 2.25
CA GLU A 137 -12.87 -9.06 1.52
C GLU A 137 -14.00 -8.72 2.49
N LEU A 138 -14.83 -7.77 2.11
CA LEU A 138 -15.97 -7.32 2.90
C LEU A 138 -17.26 -7.94 2.39
N THR A 139 -18.30 -7.88 3.22
CA THR A 139 -19.62 -8.40 2.89
C THR A 139 -20.69 -7.34 3.17
N PRO A 140 -21.26 -6.68 2.14
CA PRO A 140 -20.95 -6.81 0.71
C PRO A 140 -19.53 -6.32 0.33
N PRO A 141 -18.96 -6.73 -0.83
CA PRO A 141 -17.60 -6.34 -1.25
C PRO A 141 -17.37 -4.84 -1.42
N ASP A 142 -18.42 -4.07 -1.67
CA ASP A 142 -18.39 -2.62 -1.75
C ASP A 142 -18.72 -1.94 -0.41
N SER A 143 -18.64 -2.64 0.72
CA SER A 143 -18.90 -2.05 2.03
C SER A 143 -17.96 -0.89 2.33
N LEU A 144 -18.51 0.10 3.04
CA LEU A 144 -17.76 1.21 3.60
C LEU A 144 -16.87 0.71 4.76
N ILE A 145 -15.63 1.17 4.82
CA ILE A 145 -14.71 0.91 5.93
C ILE A 145 -14.45 2.23 6.62
N VAL A 146 -14.76 2.29 7.91
CA VAL A 146 -14.32 3.41 8.75
C VAL A 146 -12.93 3.11 9.30
N SER A 147 -12.04 4.07 9.16
CA SER A 147 -10.69 4.02 9.72
C SER A 147 -10.50 5.16 10.69
N GLN A 148 -10.09 4.84 11.91
CA GLN A 148 -9.58 5.85 12.84
C GLN A 148 -8.22 6.34 12.31
N VAL A 149 -8.01 7.65 12.38
CA VAL A 149 -6.71 8.29 12.13
C VAL A 149 -6.27 9.04 13.37
N SER A 150 -5.01 8.89 13.76
CA SER A 150 -4.41 9.62 14.87
C SER A 150 -3.00 10.01 14.48
N VAL A 151 -2.66 11.28 14.65
CA VAL A 151 -1.30 11.78 14.45
C VAL A 151 -0.70 12.14 15.78
N ARG A 152 0.51 11.64 16.03
CA ARG A 152 1.29 11.94 17.23
C ARG A 152 2.66 12.48 16.87
N GLU A 153 3.25 13.27 17.76
CA GLU A 153 4.67 13.57 17.67
C GLU A 153 5.50 12.29 17.82
N ALA A 154 6.48 12.12 16.93
CA ALA A 154 7.49 11.09 17.04
C ALA A 154 8.41 11.30 18.26
N PRO A 155 8.91 12.52 18.56
CA PRO A 155 9.65 12.74 19.79
C PRO A 155 8.74 12.69 21.04
N TRP A 156 9.36 12.43 22.19
CA TRP A 156 8.71 12.56 23.49
C TRP A 156 8.16 13.99 23.66
N PRO A 157 6.93 14.20 24.17
CA PRO A 157 6.09 13.27 24.94
C PRO A 157 5.08 12.46 24.11
N HIS A 158 5.23 12.39 22.78
CA HIS A 158 4.27 11.72 21.88
C HIS A 158 2.86 12.32 21.92
N GLN A 159 2.77 13.65 22.02
CA GLN A 159 1.50 14.35 22.05
C GLN A 159 0.68 14.04 20.79
N ILE A 160 -0.60 13.74 20.98
CA ILE A 160 -1.57 13.61 19.88
C ILE A 160 -1.95 15.01 19.41
N VAL A 161 -1.73 15.29 18.12
CA VAL A 161 -1.96 16.60 17.50
C VAL A 161 -3.13 16.59 16.51
N ALA A 162 -3.60 15.41 16.13
CA ALA A 162 -4.83 15.24 15.36
C ALA A 162 -5.42 13.86 15.64
N ASN A 163 -6.74 13.77 15.73
CA ASN A 163 -7.46 12.51 15.93
C ASN A 163 -8.83 12.61 15.28
N GLY A 164 -9.22 11.60 14.52
CA GLY A 164 -10.45 11.61 13.76
C GLY A 164 -10.71 10.29 13.04
N SER A 165 -11.53 10.35 12.00
CA SER A 165 -11.82 9.19 11.18
C SER A 165 -12.02 9.54 9.71
N ILE A 166 -11.91 8.54 8.85
CA ILE A 166 -12.11 8.64 7.41
C ILE A 166 -12.86 7.38 6.93
N TYR A 167 -13.71 7.53 5.93
CA TYR A 167 -14.31 6.41 5.24
C TYR A 167 -13.53 6.07 3.98
N PHE A 168 -13.33 4.78 3.73
CA PHE A 168 -12.87 4.24 2.46
C PHE A 168 -13.92 3.31 1.88
N LYS A 169 -14.05 3.30 0.55
CA LYS A 169 -14.93 2.38 -0.17
C LYS A 169 -14.16 1.78 -1.34
N TYR A 170 -14.14 0.46 -1.42
CA TYR A 170 -13.61 -0.26 -2.59
C TYR A 170 -14.73 -0.50 -3.59
N ASN A 171 -14.47 -0.26 -4.87
CA ASN A 171 -15.39 -0.57 -5.94
C ASN A 171 -14.95 -1.87 -6.65
N PRO A 172 -15.69 -2.98 -6.50
CA PRO A 172 -15.32 -4.26 -7.10
C PRO A 172 -15.43 -4.27 -8.63
N SER A 173 -16.14 -3.33 -9.26
CA SER A 173 -16.33 -3.32 -10.72
C SER A 173 -15.10 -2.84 -11.48
N ASN A 174 -14.31 -1.96 -10.87
CA ASN A 174 -13.13 -1.34 -11.49
C ASN A 174 -11.90 -1.36 -10.57
N ASN A 175 -12.00 -2.05 -9.42
CA ASN A 175 -10.97 -2.21 -8.42
C ASN A 175 -10.47 -0.91 -7.75
N THR A 176 -11.15 0.22 -7.95
CA THR A 176 -10.73 1.53 -7.42
C THR A 176 -11.12 1.72 -5.96
N ILE A 177 -10.37 2.54 -5.24
CA ILE A 177 -10.69 2.95 -3.87
C ILE A 177 -11.06 4.43 -3.89
N THR A 178 -12.17 4.78 -3.24
CA THR A 178 -12.57 6.17 -2.97
C THR A 178 -12.57 6.43 -1.47
N TYR A 179 -12.56 7.70 -1.08
CA TYR A 179 -12.63 8.09 0.32
C TYR A 179 -13.64 9.22 0.55
N GLU A 180 -14.10 9.33 1.79
CA GLU A 180 -14.93 10.42 2.26
C GLU A 180 -14.46 10.85 3.66
N LYS A 181 -14.27 12.16 3.85
CA LYS A 181 -13.93 12.73 5.17
C LYS A 181 -15.18 12.62 6.06
N THR A 182 -15.05 12.03 7.24
CA THR A 182 -16.16 12.02 8.21
C THR A 182 -16.34 13.40 8.84
N GLU A 183 -17.44 13.60 9.57
CA GLU A 183 -17.63 14.78 10.44
C GLU A 183 -16.52 14.92 11.49
N GLY A 184 -15.87 13.81 11.86
CA GLY A 184 -14.75 13.77 12.79
C GLY A 184 -13.38 13.91 12.13
N TRP A 185 -13.28 14.19 10.82
CA TRP A 185 -11.98 14.38 10.17
C TRP A 185 -11.26 15.62 10.73
N PRO A 186 -9.96 15.53 11.10
CA PRO A 186 -9.27 16.66 11.72
C PRO A 186 -9.13 17.85 10.76
N ILE A 187 -9.51 19.05 11.22
CA ILE A 187 -9.48 20.29 10.41
C ILE A 187 -8.05 20.69 10.00
N ASN A 188 -7.05 20.27 10.76
CA ASN A 188 -5.64 20.50 10.51
C ASN A 188 -5.00 19.42 9.63
N MET A 189 -5.79 18.51 9.05
CA MET A 189 -5.33 17.46 8.16
C MET A 189 -6.00 17.54 6.79
N ASP A 190 -5.28 17.08 5.78
CA ASP A 190 -5.80 16.93 4.43
C ASP A 190 -5.45 15.57 3.86
N ILE A 191 -6.20 15.15 2.86
CA ILE A 191 -5.97 13.90 2.12
C ILE A 191 -6.23 14.16 0.65
N VAL A 192 -5.32 13.67 -0.18
CA VAL A 192 -5.40 13.72 -1.64
C VAL A 192 -5.23 12.31 -2.18
N GLN A 193 -6.10 11.90 -3.09
CA GLN A 193 -5.91 10.67 -3.85
C GLN A 193 -4.92 10.91 -4.99
N ASN A 194 -3.81 10.18 -4.98
CA ASN A 194 -2.77 10.30 -5.99
C ASN A 194 -3.02 9.39 -7.20
N ASP A 195 -3.65 8.24 -6.96
CA ASP A 195 -4.03 7.26 -7.99
C ASP A 195 -5.07 6.25 -7.44
N THR A 196 -5.24 5.10 -8.11
CA THR A 196 -6.28 4.11 -7.85
C THR A 196 -6.31 3.57 -6.42
N THR A 197 -5.16 3.39 -5.77
CA THR A 197 -5.04 2.88 -4.39
C THR A 197 -4.19 3.77 -3.48
N GLY A 198 -3.49 4.76 -4.05
CA GLY A 198 -2.57 5.65 -3.34
C GLY A 198 -3.19 6.94 -2.87
N PHE A 199 -2.98 7.26 -1.59
CA PHE A 199 -3.41 8.51 -0.97
C PHE A 199 -2.26 9.16 -0.20
N THR A 200 -2.16 10.48 -0.29
CA THR A 200 -1.25 11.28 0.54
C THR A 200 -2.06 12.00 1.60
N ILE A 201 -1.79 11.69 2.86
CA ILE A 201 -2.32 12.40 4.02
C ILE A 201 -1.28 13.42 4.49
N THR A 202 -1.71 14.66 4.75
CA THR A 202 -0.81 15.76 5.15
C THR A 202 -1.32 16.43 6.41
N LEU A 203 -0.48 16.51 7.45
CA LEU A 203 -0.71 17.36 8.63
C LEU A 203 -0.28 18.81 8.32
N LYS A 204 -1.21 19.75 8.40
CA LYS A 204 -1.00 21.16 8.04
C LYS A 204 -0.69 22.07 9.24
N GLY A 205 -1.04 21.64 10.45
CA GLY A 205 -0.85 22.40 11.69
C GLY A 205 -1.00 21.52 12.93
N VAL A 206 -0.64 22.06 14.10
CA VAL A 206 -0.86 21.46 15.43
C VAL A 206 -1.79 22.33 16.26
#